data_AF-A0A7Z0MMN1-F1
#
_entry.id   AF-A0A7Z0MMN1-F1
#
_cell.length_a   1.000
_cell.length_b   1.000
_cell.length_c   1.000
_cell.angle_alpha   90.00
_cell.angle_beta   90.00
_cell.angle_gamma   90.00
#
_symmetry.space_group_name_H-M   'P 1'
#
loop_
_entity.id
_entity.type
_entity.pdbx_description
1 polymer ?
#
loop_
_entity_poly.entity_id
_entity_poly.type
_entity_poly.pdbx_seq_one_letter_code
_entity_poly.pdbx_strand_id
1 'polypeptide(L)' 'MDNHGFFGAAIAKGIALSSEHDIVLVAGKGHEDYQELEGIKYPFSDREIVQELLAA' A
#
# COMPACT_ATOMS: atom_id res chain seq x y z
N MET A 1 3.70 -14.04 8.42
CA MET A 1 2.63 -13.08 8.77
C MET A 1 3.32 -11.74 8.78
N ASP A 2 3.22 -11.07 7.65
CA ASP A 2 3.72 -9.73 7.35
C ASP A 2 3.14 -8.70 8.33
N ASN A 3 3.96 -7.69 8.67
CA ASN A 3 3.76 -6.73 9.77
C ASN A 3 2.62 -5.72 9.55
N HIS A 4 1.87 -5.80 8.46
CA HIS A 4 0.92 -4.78 8.03
C HIS A 4 -0.44 -5.41 7.69
N GLY A 5 -1.12 -5.90 8.73
CA GLY A 5 -2.42 -6.58 8.60
C GLY A 5 -3.35 -5.89 7.58
N PHE A 6 -3.83 -6.66 6.60
CA PHE A 6 -4.85 -6.38 5.57
C PHE A 6 -4.80 -5.08 4.74
N PHE A 7 -4.20 -3.97 5.18
CA PHE A 7 -4.32 -2.65 4.54
C PHE A 7 -3.64 -2.56 3.16
N GLY A 8 -2.55 -3.29 2.94
CA GLY A 8 -1.81 -3.30 1.67
C GLY A 8 -2.38 -4.18 0.57
N ALA A 9 -3.45 -4.95 0.84
CA ALA A 9 -3.92 -6.01 -0.07
C ALA A 9 -4.32 -5.50 -1.47
N ALA A 10 -4.92 -4.30 -1.55
CA ALA A 10 -5.30 -3.71 -2.83
C ALA A 10 -4.08 -3.28 -3.66
N ILE A 11 -3.04 -2.71 -3.02
CA ILE A 11 -1.78 -2.34 -3.67
C ILE A 11 -1.09 -3.59 -4.21
N ALA A 12 -0.95 -4.61 -3.35
CA ALA A 12 -0.37 -5.90 -3.74
C ALA A 12 -1.13 -6.52 -4.92
N LYS A 13 -2.46 -6.48 -4.90
CA LYS A 13 -3.28 -6.99 -5.99
C LYS A 13 -3.09 -6.18 -7.29
N GLY A 14 -3.02 -4.85 -7.19
CA GLY A 14 -2.78 -3.97 -8.34
C GLY A 14 -1.44 -4.26 -9.01
N ILE A 15 -0.37 -4.37 -8.22
CA ILE A 15 0.96 -4.74 -8.71
C ILE A 15 0.95 -6.14 -9.34
N ALA A 16 0.36 -7.13 -8.68
CA ALA A 16 0.29 -8.49 -9.19
C ALA A 16 -0.53 -8.66 -10.48
N LEU A 17 -1.43 -7.72 -10.78
CA LEU A 17 -2.20 -7.70 -12.03
C LEU A 17 -1.51 -6.90 -13.14
N SER A 18 -0.52 -6.08 -12.81
CA SER A 18 0.19 -5.21 -13.76
C SER A 18 1.28 -5.97 -14.51
N SER A 19 1.53 -5.58 -15.75
CA SER A 19 2.67 -6.03 -16.56
C SER A 19 3.80 -5.01 -16.54
N GLU A 20 4.98 -5.39 -17.04
CA GLU A 20 6.21 -4.55 -17.04
C GLU A 20 6.02 -3.13 -17.63
N HIS A 21 5.05 -2.96 -18.53
CA HIS A 21 4.81 -1.70 -19.24
C HIS A 21 3.59 -0.93 -18.71
N ASP A 22 2.94 -1.44 -17.67
CA ASP A 22 1.79 -0.81 -17.05
C ASP A 22 2.22 0.18 -15.96
N ILE A 23 1.38 1.19 -15.74
CA ILE A 23 1.55 2.15 -14.65
C ILE A 23 0.41 1.94 -13.65
N VAL A 24 0.78 1.66 -12.40
CA VAL A 24 -0.16 1.61 -11.27
C VAL A 24 -0.05 2.91 -10.49
N LEU A 25 -1.14 3.68 -10.44
CA LEU A 25 -1.24 4.89 -9.61
C LEU A 25 -1.93 4.56 -8.29
N VAL A 26 -1.22 4.69 -7.17
CA VAL A 26 -1.80 4.66 -5.82
C VAL A 26 -2.16 6.10 -5.42
N ALA A 27 -3.44 6.40 -5.31
CA ALA A 27 -3.96 7.73 -5.00
C ALA A 27 -4.73 7.74 -3.68
N GLY A 28 -4.66 8.83 -2.91
CA GLY A 28 -5.53 9.06 -1.74
C GLY A 28 -4.84 9.60 -0.50
N LYS A 29 -3.75 9.00 -0.01
CA LYS A 29 -3.12 9.37 1.27
C LYS A 29 -2.09 10.50 1.23
N GLY A 30 -1.51 10.78 0.07
CA GLY A 30 -0.47 11.80 -0.06
C GLY A 30 0.80 11.48 0.75
N HIS A 31 1.11 12.30 1.76
CA HIS A 31 2.26 12.14 2.67
C HIS A 31 1.86 11.58 4.05
N GLU A 32 0.63 11.08 4.19
CA GLU A 32 0.14 10.53 5.46
C GLU A 32 0.72 9.13 5.75
N ASP A 33 1.17 8.94 6.99
CA ASP A 33 1.82 7.74 7.51
C ASP A 33 0.90 6.88 8.41
N TYR A 34 -0.40 7.15 8.40
CA TYR A 34 -1.40 6.39 9.15
C TYR A 34 -2.66 6.09 8.33
N GLN A 35 -3.31 4.97 8.59
CA GLN A 35 -4.66 4.68 8.13
C GLN A 35 -5.65 4.97 9.27
N GLU A 36 -6.69 5.75 9.00
CA GLU A 36 -7.77 5.98 9.97
C GLU A 36 -8.90 4.99 9.75
N LEU A 37 -9.33 4.32 10.83
CA LEU A 37 -10.54 3.51 10.90
C LEU A 37 -11.33 3.95 12.13
N GLU A 38 -12.59 4.35 11.93
CA GLU A 38 -13.50 4.73 13.02
C GLU A 38 -12.89 5.75 14.00
N GLY A 39 -12.08 6.70 13.50
CA GLY A 39 -11.41 7.73 14.30
C GLY A 39 -10.11 7.28 14.97
N ILE A 40 -9.69 6.02 14.82
CA ILE A 40 -8.42 5.50 15.32
C ILE A 40 -7.40 5.48 14.18
N LYS A 41 -6.23 6.06 14.43
CA LYS A 41 -5.11 6.12 13.49
C LYS A 41 -4.15 4.95 13.73
N TYR A 42 -3.95 4.12 12.72
CA TYR A 42 -3.03 2.99 12.71
C TYR A 42 -1.81 3.31 11.85
N PRO A 43 -0.57 3.02 12.28
CA PRO A 43 0.61 3.22 11.45
C PRO A 43 0.50 2.48 10.11
N PHE A 44 0.54 3.20 8.99
CA PHE A 44 0.41 2.66 7.65
C PHE A 44 0.78 3.68 6.55
N SER A 45 1.72 3.31 5.68
CA SER A 45 2.21 4.12 4.57
C SER A 45 2.13 3.36 3.24
N ASP A 46 1.38 3.89 2.27
CA ASP A 46 1.32 3.30 0.91
C ASP A 46 2.71 3.21 0.27
N ARG A 47 3.59 4.19 0.56
CA ARG A 47 4.94 4.25 0.00
C ARG A 47 5.80 3.11 0.50
N GLU A 48 5.75 2.82 1.79
CA GLU A 48 6.51 1.73 2.40
C GLU A 48 6.06 0.40 1.82
N ILE A 49 4.73 0.17 1.72
CA ILE A 49 4.17 -1.04 1.11
C ILE A 49 4.62 -1.21 -0.34
N VAL A 50 4.57 -0.16 -1.16
CA VAL A 50 5.02 -0.23 -2.56
C VAL A 50 6.53 -0.54 -2.62
N GLN A 51 7.34 0.08 -1.77
CA GLN A 51 8.78 -0.18 -1.73
C GLN A 51 9.09 -1.63 -1.34
N GLU A 52 8.41 -2.18 -0.33
CA GLU A 52 8.56 -3.57 0.08
C GLU A 52 8.18 -4.54 -1.04
N LEU A 53 7.07 -4.29 -1.73
CA LEU A 53 6.57 -5.16 -2.79
C LEU A 53 7.42 -5.13 -4.07
N LEU A 54 8.09 -4.01 -4.35
CA LEU A 54 8.97 -3.87 -5.52
C LEU A 54 10.43 -4.22 -5.24
N ALA A 55 10.84 -4.29 -3.97
CA ALA A 55 12.18 -4.72 -3.58
C ALA A 55 12.34 -6.26 -3.58
N ALA A 56 11.24 -6.99 -3.69
CA ALA A 56 11.18 -8.45 -3.79
C ALA A 56 11.26 -8.92 -5.25
#